data_AF-A0A4R8ZJX9-F1
#
_entry.id   AF-A0A4R8ZJX9-F1
#
_cell.length_a   1.000
_cell.length_b   1.000
_cell.length_c   1.000
_cell.angle_alpha   90.00
_cell.angle_beta   90.00
_cell.angle_gamma   90.00
#
_symmetry.space_group_name_H-M   'P 1'
#
loop_
_entity.id
_entity.type
_entity.pdbx_description
1 polymer ?
#
loop_
_entity_poly.entity_id
_entity_poly.type
_entity_poly.pdbx_seq_one_letter_code
_entity_poly.pdbx_strand_id
1 'polypeptide(L)'
;MTDDHPELSGYEPNDNYRPLRGKHFASILRIVVVLGLIALIVPGILTTMRVASDTAANACATAVAQYYPFAVDFDARFDLTGPGGFGWQCYAVDQNERDTFVTPLGIIPSAPRQITPGTPS
;
A
#
# COMPACT_ATOMS: atom_id res chain seq x y z
N MET A 1 -13.05 58.37 -22.42
CA MET A 1 -11.62 58.70 -22.23
C MET A 1 -11.59 59.67 -21.07
N THR A 2 -11.38 59.30 -19.82
CA THR A 2 -10.80 58.12 -19.16
C THR A 2 -11.48 58.06 -17.79
N ASP A 3 -11.92 56.89 -17.34
CA ASP A 3 -12.46 56.73 -15.97
C ASP A 3 -11.27 56.78 -14.99
N ASP A 4 -11.11 57.94 -14.35
CA ASP A 4 -10.15 58.15 -13.25
C ASP A 4 -10.79 57.63 -11.96
N HIS A 5 -10.19 56.59 -11.38
CA HIS A 5 -10.64 55.92 -10.15
C HIS A 5 -9.77 56.37 -8.95
N PRO A 6 -10.12 57.48 -8.27
CA PRO A 6 -9.33 58.03 -7.17
C PRO A 6 -9.24 57.11 -5.95
N GLU A 7 -10.19 56.19 -5.78
CA GLU A 7 -10.18 55.15 -4.73
C GLU A 7 -8.99 54.18 -4.81
N LEU A 8 -8.30 54.11 -5.96
CA LEU A 8 -7.14 53.24 -6.20
C LEU A 8 -5.81 53.98 -6.12
N SER A 9 -5.81 55.31 -5.96
CA SER A 9 -4.58 56.14 -5.97
C SER A 9 -3.68 55.97 -4.74
N GLY A 10 -4.21 55.42 -3.65
CA GLY A 10 -3.44 55.04 -2.45
C GLY A 10 -3.28 53.52 -2.28
N TYR A 11 -3.82 52.72 -3.21
CA TYR A 11 -3.61 51.28 -3.22
C TYR A 11 -2.25 51.01 -3.86
N GLU A 12 -1.20 51.04 -3.05
CA GLU A 12 0.05 50.39 -3.42
C GLU A 12 -0.27 48.89 -3.36
N PRO A 13 -0.33 48.18 -4.50
CA PRO A 13 -0.53 46.74 -4.48
C PRO A 13 0.55 46.22 -3.56
N ASN A 14 0.13 45.53 -2.49
CA ASN A 14 1.05 44.93 -1.56
C ASN A 14 1.67 43.70 -2.25
N ASP A 15 2.33 43.91 -3.39
CA ASP A 15 3.33 43.05 -4.00
C ASP A 15 4.50 42.85 -3.02
N ASN A 16 4.55 43.67 -1.97
CA ASN A 16 5.23 43.45 -0.70
C ASN A 16 4.52 42.50 0.29
N TYR A 17 3.63 41.61 -0.16
CA TYR A 17 3.64 40.23 0.35
C TYR A 17 4.92 39.52 -0.12
N ARG A 18 6.07 40.19 0.03
CA ARG A 18 7.37 39.58 0.01
C ARG A 18 7.30 38.58 1.16
N PRO A 19 7.32 37.25 0.90
CA PRO A 19 7.42 36.33 2.01
C PRO A 19 8.72 36.69 2.74
N LEU A 20 8.63 37.26 3.95
CA LEU A 20 9.79 37.61 4.79
C LEU A 20 10.65 36.38 5.16
N ARG A 21 10.29 35.20 4.67
CA ARG A 21 11.10 33.99 4.72
C ARG A 21 12.04 33.98 3.51
N GLY A 22 13.31 34.30 3.76
CA GLY A 22 14.38 34.14 2.78
C GLY A 22 14.35 32.76 2.11
N LYS A 23 14.87 32.67 0.88
CA LYS A 23 14.77 31.47 0.02
C LYS A 23 15.14 30.16 0.75
N HIS A 24 16.10 30.23 1.67
CA HIS A 24 16.50 29.12 2.54
C HIS A 24 15.40 28.66 3.50
N PHE A 25 14.70 29.58 4.15
CA PHE A 25 13.62 29.24 5.09
C PHE A 25 12.46 28.56 4.34
N ALA A 26 12.10 29.03 3.16
CA ALA A 26 11.07 28.40 2.34
C ALA A 26 11.44 26.95 1.96
N SER A 27 12.70 26.70 1.61
CA SER A 27 13.19 25.33 1.34
C SER A 27 13.18 24.44 2.58
N ILE A 28 13.61 24.96 3.74
CA ILE A 28 13.57 24.20 5.00
C ILE A 28 12.13 23.82 5.35
N LEU A 29 11.20 24.76 5.25
CA LEU A 29 9.78 24.51 5.50
C LEU A 29 9.25 23.41 4.58
N ARG A 30 9.60 23.43 3.27
CA ARG A 30 9.19 22.37 2.33
C ARG A 30 9.74 21.00 2.73
N ILE A 31 11.01 20.92 3.13
CA ILE A 31 11.62 19.65 3.57
C ILE A 31 10.91 19.12 4.82
N VAL A 32 10.65 19.99 5.80
CA VAL A 32 9.93 19.61 7.03
C VAL A 32 8.52 19.11 6.71
N VAL A 33 7.80 19.78 5.82
CA VAL A 33 6.46 19.33 5.39
C VAL A 33 6.52 17.97 4.70
N VAL A 34 7.47 17.76 3.78
CA VAL A 34 7.63 16.47 3.10
C VAL A 34 7.97 15.36 4.10
N LEU A 35 8.89 15.60 5.03
CA LEU A 35 9.22 14.64 6.08
C LEU A 35 8.02 14.34 6.99
N GLY A 36 7.24 15.35 7.36
CA GLY A 36 6.01 15.18 8.13
C GLY A 36 4.97 14.34 7.40
N LEU A 37 4.80 14.55 6.09
CA LEU A 37 3.91 13.73 5.26
C LEU A 37 4.39 12.29 5.16
N ILE A 38 5.69 12.06 4.95
CA ILE A 38 6.26 10.72 4.94
C ILE A 38 6.02 10.04 6.29
N ALA A 39 6.30 10.72 7.40
CA ALA A 39 6.08 10.19 8.74
C ALA A 39 4.60 9.87 9.04
N LEU A 40 3.66 10.61 8.43
CA LEU A 40 2.23 10.34 8.53
C LEU A 40 1.80 9.12 7.71
N ILE A 41 2.33 8.97 6.49
CA ILE A 41 1.87 7.96 5.52
C ILE A 41 2.54 6.59 5.75
N VAL A 42 3.83 6.57 6.07
CA VAL A 42 4.60 5.33 6.29
C VAL A 42 3.93 4.35 7.26
N PRO A 43 3.49 4.77 8.47
CA PRO A 43 2.83 3.83 9.38
C PRO A 43 1.54 3.25 8.78
N GLY A 44 0.76 4.04 8.05
CA GLY A 44 -0.46 3.56 7.38
C GLY A 44 -0.18 2.52 6.30
N ILE A 45 0.87 2.70 5.51
CA ILE A 45 1.29 1.71 4.50
C ILE A 45 1.78 0.43 5.20
N LEU A 46 2.61 0.55 6.23
CA LEU A 46 3.15 -0.59 6.98
C LEU A 46 2.04 -1.40 7.65
N THR A 47 1.04 -0.75 8.25
CA THR A 47 -0.10 -1.44 8.85
C THR A 47 -0.91 -2.17 7.78
N THR A 48 -1.14 -1.54 6.64
CA THR A 48 -1.91 -2.15 5.54
C THR A 48 -1.20 -3.37 4.97
N MET A 49 0.12 -3.29 4.75
CA MET A 49 0.92 -4.42 4.26
C MET A 49 0.96 -5.57 5.27
N ARG A 50 1.06 -5.29 6.57
CA ARG A 50 1.00 -6.33 7.61
C ARG A 50 -0.34 -7.05 7.59
N VAL A 51 -1.45 -6.31 7.58
CA VAL A 51 -2.79 -6.90 7.51
C VAL A 51 -2.97 -7.73 6.24
N ALA A 52 -2.47 -7.26 5.10
CA ALA A 52 -2.51 -8.03 3.86
C ALA A 52 -1.70 -9.32 3.97
N SER A 53 -0.48 -9.27 4.51
CA SER A 53 0.37 -10.44 4.73
C SER A 53 -0.27 -11.46 5.67
N ASP A 54 -0.82 -11.01 6.80
CA ASP A 54 -1.47 -11.88 7.77
C ASP A 54 -2.73 -12.52 7.16
N THR A 55 -3.49 -11.77 6.37
CA THR A 55 -4.66 -12.29 5.67
C THR A 55 -4.27 -13.32 4.60
N ALA A 56 -3.20 -13.06 3.83
CA ALA A 56 -2.67 -14.00 2.86
C ALA A 56 -2.15 -15.29 3.50
N ALA A 57 -1.43 -15.19 4.63
CA ALA A 57 -0.94 -16.32 5.40
C ALA A 57 -2.09 -17.19 5.92
N ASN A 58 -3.11 -16.58 6.53
CA ASN A 58 -4.29 -17.29 7.00
C ASN A 58 -5.06 -17.98 5.86
N ALA A 59 -5.21 -17.31 4.73
CA ALA A 59 -5.86 -17.89 3.55
C ALA A 59 -5.03 -19.07 2.98
N CYS A 60 -3.72 -18.91 2.88
CA CYS A 60 -2.81 -19.94 2.40
C CYS A 60 -2.82 -21.18 3.31
N ALA A 61 -2.77 -21.00 4.64
CA ALA A 61 -2.84 -22.10 5.59
C ALA A 61 -4.09 -22.98 5.38
N THR A 62 -5.26 -22.37 5.15
CA THR A 62 -6.49 -23.14 4.88
C THR A 62 -6.47 -23.84 3.52
N ALA A 63 -5.90 -23.20 2.50
CA ALA A 63 -5.80 -23.79 1.15
C ALA A 63 -4.82 -24.97 1.13
N VAL A 64 -3.67 -24.83 1.78
CA VAL A 64 -2.67 -25.90 1.93
C VAL A 64 -3.26 -27.07 2.71
N ALA A 65 -3.94 -26.82 3.83
CA ALA A 65 -4.60 -27.89 4.59
C ALA A 65 -5.64 -28.68 3.76
N GLN A 66 -6.26 -28.03 2.77
CA GLN A 66 -7.25 -28.66 1.89
C GLN A 66 -6.63 -29.40 0.70
N TYR A 67 -5.68 -28.79 -0.01
CA TYR A 67 -5.12 -29.33 -1.25
C TYR A 67 -3.85 -30.17 -1.04
N TYR A 68 -3.06 -29.86 0.00
CA TYR A 68 -1.78 -30.49 0.30
C TYR A 68 -1.67 -30.82 1.80
N PRO A 69 -2.47 -31.78 2.32
CA PRO A 69 -2.52 -32.10 3.75
C PRO A 69 -1.22 -32.71 4.30
N PHE A 70 -0.29 -33.11 3.42
CA PHE A 70 1.02 -33.64 3.78
C PHE A 70 2.14 -32.58 3.78
N ALA A 71 1.82 -31.33 3.43
CA ALA A 71 2.77 -30.23 3.52
C ALA A 71 3.18 -29.99 4.98
N VAL A 72 4.46 -29.72 5.20
CA VAL A 72 5.01 -29.44 6.54
C VAL A 72 4.93 -27.96 6.88
N ASP A 73 4.92 -27.10 5.87
CA ASP A 73 4.83 -25.64 6.06
C ASP A 73 4.14 -24.96 4.86
N PHE A 74 3.89 -23.67 4.97
CA PHE A 74 3.31 -22.84 3.92
C PHE A 74 4.01 -21.48 3.83
N ASP A 75 4.16 -20.96 2.61
CA ASP A 75 4.72 -19.64 2.36
C ASP A 75 3.73 -18.79 1.57
N ALA A 76 3.35 -17.63 2.13
CA ALA A 76 2.48 -16.65 1.50
C ALA A 76 3.30 -15.39 1.21
N ARG A 77 3.65 -15.20 -0.08
CA ARG A 77 4.51 -14.10 -0.51
C ARG A 77 3.88 -13.26 -1.60
N PHE A 78 4.16 -11.97 -1.55
CA PHE A 78 3.79 -11.05 -2.61
C PHE A 78 4.83 -11.12 -3.72
N ASP A 79 4.39 -11.48 -4.91
CA ASP A 79 5.26 -11.66 -6.07
C ASP A 79 4.61 -10.99 -7.29
N LEU A 80 5.46 -10.29 -8.03
CA LEU A 80 5.10 -9.46 -9.17
C LEU A 80 5.11 -10.26 -10.48
N THR A 81 5.87 -11.36 -10.50
CA THR A 81 6.16 -12.19 -11.70
C THR A 81 5.84 -13.66 -11.47
N GLY A 82 4.95 -13.93 -10.53
CA GLY A 82 4.56 -15.25 -10.12
C GLY A 82 3.84 -16.12 -11.15
N PRO A 83 3.77 -17.45 -10.96
CA PRO A 83 2.90 -18.35 -11.74
C PRO A 83 1.45 -17.88 -11.84
N GLY A 84 0.95 -17.22 -10.79
CA GLY A 84 -0.39 -16.65 -10.69
C GLY A 84 -0.56 -15.22 -11.19
N GLY A 85 0.52 -14.61 -11.70
CA GLY A 85 0.57 -13.18 -12.05
C GLY A 85 0.88 -12.27 -10.87
N PHE A 86 0.55 -10.98 -11.02
CA PHE A 86 0.82 -9.95 -10.03
C PHE A 86 -0.09 -10.11 -8.80
N GLY A 87 0.50 -10.39 -7.63
CA GLY A 87 -0.23 -10.43 -6.37
C GLY A 87 0.38 -11.33 -5.31
N TRP A 88 -0.41 -11.61 -4.27
CA TRP A 88 -0.10 -12.62 -3.28
C TRP A 88 -0.23 -14.02 -3.87
N GLN A 89 0.74 -14.86 -3.56
CA GLN A 89 0.79 -16.24 -4.00
C GLN A 89 1.02 -17.15 -2.81
N CYS A 90 0.34 -18.30 -2.84
CA CYS A 90 0.44 -19.33 -1.83
C CYS A 90 1.29 -20.49 -2.34
N TYR A 91 2.30 -20.86 -1.56
CA TYR A 91 3.16 -21.99 -1.78
C TYR A 91 3.03 -22.97 -0.61
N ALA A 92 2.94 -24.26 -0.92
CA ALA A 92 3.06 -25.32 0.07
C ALA A 92 4.51 -25.80 0.12
N VAL A 93 5.05 -25.99 1.31
CA VAL A 93 6.40 -26.51 1.53
C VAL A 93 6.31 -27.97 1.95
N ASP A 94 6.91 -28.84 1.16
CA ASP A 94 6.99 -30.28 1.47
C ASP A 94 8.20 -30.61 2.37
N GLN A 95 8.30 -31.85 2.85
CA GLN A 95 9.40 -32.33 3.72
C GLN A 95 10.79 -32.18 3.10
N ASN A 96 10.85 -32.09 1.77
CA ASN A 96 12.08 -31.86 1.02
C ASN A 96 12.37 -30.36 0.79
N GLU A 97 11.70 -29.47 1.52
CA GLU A 97 11.87 -28.01 1.42
C GLU A 97 11.57 -27.45 0.01
N ARG A 98 10.67 -28.14 -0.72
CA ARG A 98 10.27 -27.75 -2.08
C ARG A 98 9.00 -26.93 -2.02
N ASP A 99 9.09 -25.69 -2.51
CA ASP A 99 7.93 -24.80 -2.70
C ASP A 99 7.11 -25.24 -3.91
N THR A 100 5.88 -25.67 -3.66
CA THR A 100 4.89 -26.00 -4.71
C THR A 100 3.83 -24.92 -4.75
N PHE A 101 3.61 -24.32 -5.93
CA PHE A 101 2.55 -23.33 -6.12
C PHE A 101 1.18 -23.98 -5.92
N VAL A 102 0.37 -23.40 -5.04
CA VAL A 102 -0.97 -23.90 -4.72
C VAL A 102 -2.03 -23.10 -5.48
N THR A 103 -2.08 -21.79 -5.23
CA THR A 103 -3.14 -20.93 -5.76
C THR A 103 -2.73 -19.45 -5.72
N PRO A 104 -3.17 -18.64 -6.69
CA PRO A 104 -3.05 -17.19 -6.59
C PRO A 104 -4.10 -16.61 -5.63
N LEU A 105 -3.65 -15.77 -4.68
CA LEU A 105 -4.52 -15.01 -3.78
C LEU A 105 -4.90 -13.65 -4.35
N GLY A 106 -4.15 -13.16 -5.34
CA GLY A 106 -4.37 -11.86 -6.00
C GLY A 106 -3.83 -10.67 -5.20
N ILE A 107 -4.15 -9.44 -5.63
CA ILE A 107 -3.60 -8.21 -5.04
C ILE A 107 -4.12 -7.99 -3.61
N ILE A 108 -5.40 -8.26 -3.39
CA ILE A 108 -6.06 -8.13 -2.09
C ILE A 108 -6.41 -9.54 -1.64
N PRO A 109 -5.65 -10.13 -0.69
CA PRO A 109 -5.96 -11.44 -0.17
C PRO A 109 -7.30 -11.35 0.56
N SER A 110 -8.23 -12.22 0.18
CA SER A 110 -9.53 -12.32 0.83
C SER A 110 -9.48 -13.34 1.97
N ALA A 111 -10.32 -13.13 2.99
CA ALA A 111 -10.45 -14.09 4.08
C ALA A 111 -10.75 -15.49 3.52
N PRO A 112 -10.16 -16.55 4.11
CA PRO A 112 -10.38 -17.90 3.66
C PRO A 112 -11.86 -18.21 3.60
N ARG A 113 -12.37 -18.47 2.40
CA ARG A 113 -13.72 -19.00 2.24
C ARG A 113 -13.65 -20.46 2.62
N GLN A 114 -14.31 -20.83 3.71
CA GLN A 114 -14.56 -22.24 4.01
C GLN A 114 -15.46 -22.76 2.88
N ILE A 115 -14.88 -23.48 1.93
CA ILE A 115 -15.64 -24.22 0.95
C ILE A 115 -16.17 -25.44 1.71
N THR A 116 -17.44 -25.39 2.11
CA THR A 116 -18.10 -26.57 2.68
C THR A 116 -17.96 -27.70 1.66
N PRO A 117 -17.36 -28.86 2.02
CA PRO A 117 -17.24 -29.98 1.12
C PRO A 117 -18.64 -30.44 0.71
N GLY A 118 -19.03 -30.21 -0.55
CA GLY A 118 -20.31 -30.68 -1.09
C GLY A 118 -21.11 -29.70 -1.95
N THR A 119 -20.68 -28.46 -2.15
CA THR A 119 -21.37 -27.55 -3.09
C THR A 119 -20.63 -27.51 -4.43
N PRO A 120 -21.16 -28.14 -5.50
CA PRO A 120 -20.61 -27.95 -6.83
C PRO A 120 -20.81 -26.50 -7.29
N SER A 121 -19.77 -25.97 -7.94
CA SER A 121 -19.74 -24.67 -8.62
C SER A 121 -20.80 -24.54 -9.71
#